data_AF-A0A952HGT0-F1
#
_entry.id   AF-A0A952HGT0-F1
#
_cell.length_a   1.000
_cell.length_b   1.000
_cell.length_c   1.000
_cell.angle_alpha   90.00
_cell.angle_beta   90.00
_cell.angle_gamma   90.00
#
_symmetry.space_group_name_H-M   'P 1'
#
loop_
_entity.id
_entity.type
_entity.pdbx_description
1 polymer ?
#
loop_
_entity_poly.entity_id
_entity_poly.type
_entity_poly.pdbx_seq_one_letter_code
_entity_poly.pdbx_strand_id
1 'polypeptide(L)'
;MCGRFAMYDRVNAEITEFVEATGRRPEEWTADWEADYNIAPTDDIPVLIDSAKTRELRFEHAHWSLVPSWSDTLKLKFPTFN
;
A
#
# COMPACT_ATOMS: atom_id res chain seq x y z
N MET A 1 -16.51 7.31 2.40
CA MET A 1 -15.73 6.29 3.12
C MET A 1 -15.61 5.08 2.22
N CYS A 2 -14.40 4.63 1.97
CA CYS A 2 -14.11 3.45 1.14
C CYS A 2 -13.66 2.33 2.08
N GLY A 3 -14.45 1.27 2.20
CA GLY A 3 -14.20 0.17 3.13
C GLY A 3 -13.77 -1.13 2.47
N ARG A 4 -13.62 -1.15 1.14
CA ARG A 4 -13.11 -2.28 0.34
C ARG A 4 -12.49 -1.74 -0.95
N PHE A 5 -11.49 -2.44 -1.49
CA PHE A 5 -10.96 -2.17 -2.82
C PHE A 5 -10.46 -3.45 -3.50
N ALA A 6 -10.10 -3.34 -4.77
CA ALA A 6 -9.56 -4.43 -5.57
C ALA A 6 -8.16 -4.06 -6.06
N MET A 7 -7.23 -5.02 -6.01
CA MET A 7 -5.91 -4.98 -6.61
C MET A 7 -5.81 -6.14 -7.59
N TYR A 8 -5.62 -5.85 -8.87
CA TYR A 8 -5.53 -6.86 -9.91
C TYR A 8 -4.64 -6.33 -11.04
N ASP A 9 -4.37 -7.16 -12.05
CA ASP A 9 -3.34 -6.91 -13.08
C ASP A 9 -3.42 -5.53 -13.74
N ARG A 10 -4.64 -5.01 -13.96
CA ARG A 10 -4.81 -3.67 -14.52
C ARG A 10 -4.29 -2.58 -13.59
N VAL A 11 -4.64 -2.67 -12.30
CA VAL A 11 -4.17 -1.71 -11.28
C VAL A 11 -2.67 -1.80 -11.15
N ASN A 12 -2.10 -3.00 -11.23
CA ASN A 12 -0.66 -3.20 -11.28
C ASN A 12 0.00 -2.47 -12.47
N ALA A 13 -0.56 -2.61 -13.67
CA ALA A 13 -0.05 -1.91 -14.85
C ALA A 13 -0.10 -0.38 -14.69
N GLU A 14 -1.21 0.15 -14.18
CA GLU A 14 -1.38 1.59 -13.92
C GLU A 14 -0.40 2.12 -12.87
N ILE A 15 -0.16 1.38 -11.78
CA ILE A 15 0.84 1.75 -10.75
C ILE A 15 2.26 1.68 -11.31
N THR A 16 2.56 0.64 -12.08
CA THR A 16 3.87 0.47 -12.72
C THR A 16 4.17 1.63 -13.64
N GLU A 17 3.24 1.99 -14.54
CA GLU A 17 3.36 3.15 -15.42
C GLU A 17 3.64 4.44 -14.63
N PHE A 18 2.94 4.66 -13.51
CA PHE A 18 3.16 5.82 -12.64
C PHE A 18 4.58 5.84 -12.01
N VAL A 19 5.06 4.72 -11.51
CA VAL A 19 6.40 4.61 -10.89
C VAL A 19 7.49 4.86 -11.92
N GLU A 20 7.35 4.31 -13.13
CA GLU A 20 8.27 4.55 -14.24
C GLU A 20 8.28 6.03 -14.65
N ALA A 21 7.10 6.64 -14.80
CA ALA A 21 6.94 8.04 -15.21
C ALA A 21 7.48 9.04 -14.19
N THR A 22 7.44 8.71 -12.89
CA THR A 22 7.93 9.59 -11.80
C THR A 22 9.44 9.47 -11.54
N GLY A 23 10.16 8.72 -12.39
CA GLY A 23 11.62 8.81 -12.49
C GLY A 23 12.38 7.77 -11.66
N ARG A 24 11.74 6.68 -11.26
CA ARG A 24 12.46 5.52 -10.69
C ARG A 24 12.58 4.42 -11.73
N ARG A 25 13.71 3.72 -11.65
CA ARG A 25 14.12 2.71 -12.61
C ARG A 25 13.13 1.55 -12.62
N PRO A 26 12.47 1.26 -13.74
CA PRO A 26 11.55 0.12 -13.88
C PRO A 26 12.15 -1.20 -13.38
N GLU A 27 13.45 -1.40 -13.59
CA GLU A 27 14.19 -2.58 -13.17
C GLU A 27 14.32 -2.76 -11.64
N GLU A 28 13.97 -1.75 -10.85
CA GLU A 28 13.91 -1.80 -9.38
C GLU A 28 12.46 -1.91 -8.85
N TRP A 29 11.48 -1.98 -9.76
CA TRP A 29 10.07 -2.10 -9.43
C TRP A 29 9.53 -3.45 -9.89
N THR A 30 8.99 -4.22 -8.96
CA THR A 30 8.19 -5.40 -9.29
C THR A 30 7.07 -5.47 -8.27
N ALA A 31 5.84 -5.43 -8.78
CA ALA A 31 4.67 -5.69 -7.97
C ALA A 31 4.69 -7.14 -7.47
N ASP A 32 4.87 -7.31 -6.17
CA ASP A 32 4.87 -8.60 -5.49
C ASP A 32 3.58 -8.78 -4.69
N TRP A 33 2.42 -8.70 -5.37
CA TRP A 33 1.12 -9.00 -4.78
C TRP A 33 0.27 -9.84 -5.74
N GLU A 34 -0.54 -10.73 -5.18
CA GLU A 34 -1.53 -11.50 -5.95
C GLU A 34 -2.79 -10.67 -6.20
N ALA A 35 -3.52 -11.01 -7.26
CA ALA A 35 -4.80 -10.36 -7.54
C ALA A 35 -5.83 -10.69 -6.45
N ASP A 36 -6.38 -9.65 -5.83
CA ASP A 36 -7.49 -9.73 -4.89
C ASP A 36 -8.56 -8.70 -5.25
N TYR A 37 -9.78 -9.18 -5.46
CA TYR A 37 -10.92 -8.38 -5.89
C TYR A 37 -11.73 -7.82 -4.71
N ASN A 38 -11.30 -8.09 -3.47
CA ASN A 38 -12.12 -7.90 -2.30
C ASN A 38 -11.32 -7.64 -1.02
N ILE A 39 -10.26 -6.84 -1.10
CA ILE A 39 -9.42 -6.47 0.05
C ILE A 39 -10.26 -5.71 1.10
N ALA A 40 -10.07 -6.06 2.37
CA ALA A 40 -10.79 -5.53 3.52
C ALA A 40 -9.86 -4.78 4.51
N PRO A 41 -10.41 -3.92 5.38
CA PRO A 41 -9.62 -3.29 6.43
C PRO A 41 -8.96 -4.35 7.29
N THR A 42 -7.78 -4.03 7.82
CA THR A 42 -6.87 -4.90 8.59
C THR A 42 -6.06 -5.92 7.79
N ASP A 43 -6.34 -6.09 6.49
CA ASP A 43 -5.45 -6.83 5.59
C ASP A 43 -4.13 -6.06 5.42
N ASP A 44 -3.03 -6.79 5.20
CA ASP A 44 -1.78 -6.17 4.77
C ASP A 44 -1.88 -5.86 3.27
N ILE A 45 -1.65 -4.60 2.92
CA ILE A 45 -1.84 -4.09 1.56
C ILE A 45 -0.54 -3.52 1.00
N PRO A 46 -0.34 -3.59 -0.32
CA PRO A 46 0.80 -2.98 -0.96
C PRO A 46 0.72 -1.44 -0.88
N VAL A 47 1.80 -0.79 -0.47
CA VAL A 47 1.91 0.68 -0.37
C VAL A 47 3.19 1.19 -1.02
N LEU A 48 3.06 2.36 -1.66
CA LEU A 48 4.19 3.17 -2.13
C LEU A 48 4.51 4.23 -1.09
N ILE A 49 5.74 4.24 -0.59
CA ILE A 49 6.20 5.20 0.41
C ILE A 49 7.30 6.08 -0.19
N ASP A 50 7.04 7.37 -0.35
CA ASP A 50 8.08 8.37 -0.61
C ASP A 50 8.67 8.84 0.72
N SER A 51 9.89 8.38 1.01
CA SER A 51 10.58 8.73 2.25
C SER A 51 11.03 10.19 2.24
N ALA A 52 10.40 11.03 3.06
CA ALA A 52 10.86 12.42 3.24
C ALA A 52 12.32 12.51 3.75
N LYS A 53 12.81 11.47 4.43
CA LYS A 53 14.17 11.42 5.02
C LYS A 53 15.23 11.02 3.99
N THR A 54 14.99 9.96 3.23
CA THR A 54 15.98 9.37 2.30
C THR A 54 15.72 9.75 0.85
N ARG A 55 14.55 10.32 0.53
CA ARG A 55 14.05 10.57 -0.83
C ARG A 55 13.96 9.31 -1.70
N GLU A 56 13.91 8.16 -1.04
CA GLU A 56 13.69 6.87 -1.66
C GLU A 56 12.19 6.60 -1.71
N LEU A 57 11.67 6.33 -2.90
CA LEU A 57 10.38 5.68 -3.03
C LEU A 57 10.61 4.19 -2.75
N ARG A 58 9.78 3.58 -1.93
CA ARG A 58 9.86 2.14 -1.66
C ARG A 58 8.50 1.50 -1.73
N PHE A 59 8.52 0.24 -2.12
CA PHE A 59 7.37 -0.63 -2.12
C PHE A 59 7.40 -1.46 -0.84
N GLU A 60 6.31 -1.46 -0.08
CA GLU A 60 6.21 -2.21 1.17
C GLU A 60 4.79 -2.79 1.29
N HIS A 61 4.65 -3.84 2.09
CA HIS A 61 3.34 -4.25 2.59
C HIS A 61 3.08 -3.58 3.94
N ALA A 62 1.87 -3.07 4.14
CA ALA A 62 1.48 -2.39 5.36
C ALA A 62 0.05 -2.71 5.78
N HIS A 63 -0.19 -2.77 7.08
CA HIS A 63 -1.50 -3.01 7.66
C HIS A 63 -2.50 -1.89 7.31
N TRP A 64 -3.63 -2.25 6.70
CA TRP A 64 -4.69 -1.29 6.39
C TRP A 64 -5.55 -0.94 7.62
N SER A 65 -4.98 -0.14 8.51
CA SER A 65 -5.61 0.65 9.57
C SER A 65 -4.49 1.36 10.32
N LEU A 66 -4.60 2.68 10.55
CA LEU A 66 -3.56 3.38 11.29
C LEU A 66 -3.50 2.88 12.74
N VAL A 67 -2.37 2.33 13.15
CA VAL A 67 -2.08 1.94 14.53
C VAL A 67 -1.18 3.00 15.17
N PRO A 68 -1.65 3.72 16.20
CA PRO A 68 -0.83 4.67 16.92
C PRO A 68 0.37 4.00 17.60
N SER A 69 1.51 4.70 17.67
CA SER A 69 2.75 4.18 18.26
C SER A 69 2.67 3.82 19.75
N TRP A 70 1.66 4.32 20.46
CA TRP A 70 1.41 4.00 21.87
C TRP A 70 0.52 2.76 22.05
N SER A 71 -0.04 2.19 20.98
CA SER A 71 -0.93 1.05 21.08
C SER A 71 -0.14 -0.25 21.19
N ASP A 72 -0.47 -1.07 22.20
CA ASP A 72 0.11 -2.41 22.36
C ASP A 72 -0.57 -3.47 21.47
N THR A 73 -1.62 -3.09 20.72
CA THR A 73 -2.38 -4.01 19.86
C THR A 73 -2.72 -3.38 18.51
N LEU A 74 -2.92 -4.21 17.49
CA LEU A 74 -3.37 -3.76 16.17
C LEU A 74 -4.87 -3.41 16.14
N LYS A 75 -5.67 -4.00 17.04
CA LYS A 75 -7.12 -3.81 17.07
C LYS A 75 -7.52 -2.67 18.00
N LEU A 76 -7.89 -1.54 17.40
CA LEU A 76 -8.38 -0.36 18.13
C LEU A 76 -9.90 -0.42 18.39
N LYS A 77 -10.37 0.41 19.34
CA LYS A 77 -11.80 0.55 19.64
C LYS A 77 -12.59 1.25 18.54
N PHE A 78 -11.93 2.07 17.73
CA PHE A 78 -12.52 2.83 16.64
C PHE A 78 -11.80 2.50 15.33
N PRO A 79 -12.51 2.50 14.19
CA PRO A 79 -11.92 2.23 12.89
C PRO A 79 -10.99 3.38 12.46
N THR A 80 -9.81 3.04 11.94
CA THR A 80 -8.80 4.00 11.46
C THR A 80 -8.36 3.72 10.02
N PHE A 81 -9.23 3.10 9.23
CA PHE A 81 -8.98 2.72 7.83
C PHE A 81 -9.45 3.77 6.81
N ASN A 82 -10.01 4.91 7.24
CA ASN A 82 -10.34 6.08 6.42
C ASN A 82 -9.70 7.35 6.98
#